data_AF-D6V1A2-F1
#
_entry.id   AF-D6V1A2-F1
#
_cell.length_a   1.000
_cell.length_b   1.000
_cell.length_c   1.000
_cell.angle_alpha   90.00
_cell.angle_beta   90.00
_cell.angle_gamma   90.00
#
_symmetry.space_group_name_H-M   'P 1'
#
loop_
_entity.id
_entity.type
_entity.pdbx_description
1 polymer ?
#
loop_
_entity_poly.entity_id
_entity_poly.type
_entity_poly.pdbx_seq_one_letter_code
_entity_poly.pdbx_strand_id
1 'polypeptide(L)'
;MRLFVAGFLLLAFSSSALADERILIIDTWWTVDYARQGCNQAKQFEKNYKETLRTISCEELTACPEMQPRIAACLTDKTGGANYYLDRLKGRLAASPECAGITVASFVGPSNGSPAVSNLMKKPHKTLIIDYVPGESRQYWGVTDETNTILQGEGSLSQLVVDVCRIVKTSGAKVVH
;
A
#
# COMPACT_ATOMS: atom_id res chain seq x y z
N MET A 1 -20.25 69.68 -9.77
CA MET A 1 -20.85 68.38 -10.13
C MET A 1 -19.91 67.29 -9.64
N ARG A 2 -20.20 66.64 -8.51
CA ARG A 2 -19.36 65.58 -7.91
C ARG A 2 -20.15 64.27 -7.96
N LEU A 3 -19.72 63.33 -8.79
CA LEU A 3 -20.26 61.96 -8.83
C LEU A 3 -19.59 61.13 -7.72
N PHE A 4 -20.39 60.58 -6.81
CA PHE A 4 -19.98 59.52 -5.89
C PHE A 4 -20.33 58.17 -6.53
N VAL A 5 -19.31 57.37 -6.86
CA VAL A 5 -19.49 55.98 -7.31
C VAL A 5 -19.43 55.08 -6.08
N ALA A 6 -20.58 54.55 -5.67
CA ALA A 6 -20.68 53.56 -4.61
C ALA A 6 -20.24 52.19 -5.15
N GLY A 7 -19.02 51.78 -4.81
CA GLY A 7 -18.49 50.44 -5.10
C GLY A 7 -19.11 49.40 -4.17
N PHE A 8 -20.00 48.57 -4.70
CA PHE A 8 -20.56 47.43 -4.00
C PHE A 8 -19.51 46.30 -3.97
N LEU A 9 -18.82 46.13 -2.84
CA LEU A 9 -17.94 44.98 -2.59
C LEU A 9 -18.82 43.75 -2.30
N LEU A 10 -19.01 42.89 -3.29
CA LEU A 10 -19.59 41.56 -3.09
C LEU A 10 -18.57 40.66 -2.37
N LEU A 11 -18.71 40.54 -1.04
CA LEU A 11 -18.04 39.50 -0.26
C LEU A 11 -18.69 38.16 -0.61
N ALA A 12 -18.13 37.45 -1.58
CA ALA A 12 -18.45 36.06 -1.81
C ALA A 12 -18.04 35.24 -0.57
N PHE A 13 -19.01 34.83 0.23
CA PHE A 13 -18.83 33.79 1.24
C PHE A 13 -18.55 32.50 0.48
N SER A 14 -17.27 32.22 0.25
CA SER A 14 -16.81 30.89 -0.14
C SER A 14 -17.14 29.96 1.02
N SER A 15 -18.30 29.31 0.97
CA SER A 15 -18.55 28.11 1.77
C SER A 15 -17.49 27.10 1.35
N SER A 16 -16.36 27.10 2.07
CA SER A 16 -15.40 26.02 2.01
C SER A 16 -16.13 24.78 2.49
N ALA A 17 -16.81 24.09 1.58
CA ALA A 17 -17.20 22.71 1.78
C ALA A 17 -15.91 22.02 2.23
N LEU A 18 -15.88 21.59 3.50
CA LEU A 18 -14.78 20.83 4.06
C LEU A 18 -14.57 19.65 3.12
N ALA A 19 -13.57 19.76 2.25
CA ALA A 19 -13.26 18.70 1.30
C ALA A 19 -12.97 17.47 2.14
N ASP A 20 -13.75 16.41 1.94
CA ASP A 20 -13.62 15.18 2.70
C ASP A 20 -12.17 14.70 2.60
N GLU A 21 -11.49 14.63 3.74
CA GLU A 21 -10.06 14.36 3.78
C GLU A 21 -9.83 12.92 3.31
N ARG A 22 -9.07 12.74 2.23
CA ARG A 22 -8.79 11.41 1.69
C ARG A 22 -7.55 10.86 2.37
N ILE A 23 -7.73 9.90 3.27
CA ILE A 23 -6.64 9.32 4.06
C ILE A 23 -6.34 7.90 3.56
N LEU A 24 -5.06 7.65 3.28
CA LEU A 24 -4.52 6.33 2.97
C LEU A 24 -3.49 5.93 4.03
N ILE A 25 -3.78 4.84 4.74
CA ILE A 25 -2.88 4.21 5.69
C ILE A 25 -2.20 3.02 5.01
N ILE A 26 -0.88 2.97 5.01
CA ILE A 26 -0.12 1.82 4.52
C ILE A 26 0.20 0.92 5.72
N ASP A 27 -0.27 -0.32 5.71
CA ASP A 27 0.07 -1.31 6.73
C ASP A 27 1.47 -1.89 6.46
N THR A 28 2.48 -1.12 6.89
CA THR A 28 3.88 -1.52 6.77
C THR A 28 4.22 -2.69 7.70
N TRP A 29 3.49 -2.84 8.81
CA TRP A 29 3.70 -3.94 9.75
C TRP A 29 3.32 -5.28 9.13
N TRP A 30 2.12 -5.37 8.52
CA TRP A 30 1.70 -6.54 7.76
C TRP A 30 2.70 -6.89 6.66
N THR A 31 3.04 -5.90 5.83
CA THR A 31 3.92 -6.12 4.66
C THR A 31 5.27 -6.70 5.05
N VAL A 32 5.89 -6.17 6.11
CA VAL A 32 7.19 -6.64 6.60
C VAL A 32 7.08 -8.02 7.26
N ASP A 33 6.01 -8.28 8.01
CA ASP A 33 5.82 -9.57 8.65
C ASP A 33 5.51 -10.68 7.63
N TYR A 34 4.68 -10.39 6.63
CA TYR A 34 4.40 -11.28 5.50
C TYR A 34 5.70 -11.68 4.79
N ALA A 35 6.55 -10.71 4.45
CA ALA A 35 7.85 -10.96 3.83
C ALA A 35 8.75 -11.86 4.69
N ARG A 36 8.79 -11.59 6.01
CA ARG A 36 9.55 -12.40 6.97
C ARG A 36 9.06 -13.85 7.02
N GLN A 37 7.74 -14.04 7.08
CA GLN A 37 7.13 -15.37 7.07
C GLN A 37 7.45 -16.11 5.76
N GLY A 38 7.32 -15.45 4.61
CA GLY A 38 7.69 -15.99 3.30
C GLY A 38 9.16 -16.42 3.25
N CYS A 39 10.08 -15.61 3.78
CA CYS A 39 11.49 -15.99 3.86
C CYS A 39 11.76 -17.17 4.80
N ASN A 40 11.01 -17.29 5.90
CA ASN A 40 11.14 -18.44 6.79
C ASN A 40 10.65 -19.72 6.10
N GLN A 41 9.56 -19.66 5.34
CA GLN A 41 9.06 -20.76 4.52
C GLN A 41 10.07 -21.14 3.43
N ALA A 42 10.66 -20.16 2.74
CA ALA A 42 11.71 -20.37 1.74
C ALA A 42 12.92 -21.12 2.31
N LYS A 43 13.41 -20.68 3.48
CA LYS A 43 14.51 -21.34 4.18
C LYS A 43 14.15 -22.77 4.61
N GLN A 44 12.92 -22.98 5.07
CA GLN A 44 12.47 -24.32 5.48
C GLN A 44 12.34 -25.26 4.27
N PHE A 45 11.83 -24.76 3.15
CA PHE A 45 11.79 -25.48 1.89
C PHE A 45 13.21 -25.88 1.44
N GLU A 46 14.14 -24.94 1.38
CA GLU A 46 15.54 -25.20 1.01
C GLU A 46 16.14 -26.29 1.92
N LYS A 47 15.93 -26.20 3.24
CA LYS A 47 16.41 -27.19 4.20
C LYS A 47 15.83 -28.59 3.94
N ASN A 48 14.52 -28.68 3.70
CA ASN A 48 13.81 -29.95 3.56
C ASN A 48 14.14 -30.66 2.24
N TYR A 49 14.39 -29.89 1.17
CA TYR A 49 14.58 -30.43 -0.18
C TYR A 49 16.03 -30.33 -0.67
N LYS A 50 16.98 -29.91 0.16
CA LYS A 50 18.39 -29.71 -0.24
C LYS A 50 19.01 -30.94 -0.91
N GLU A 51 18.82 -32.12 -0.34
CA GLU A 51 19.39 -33.35 -0.89
C GLU A 51 18.63 -33.81 -2.14
N THR A 52 17.30 -33.68 -2.14
CA THR A 52 16.46 -33.97 -3.31
C THR A 52 16.83 -33.10 -4.51
N LEU A 53 17.05 -31.80 -4.29
CA LEU A 53 17.45 -30.83 -5.33
C LEU A 53 18.87 -31.07 -5.87
N ARG A 54 19.65 -31.99 -5.29
CA ARG A 54 20.92 -32.45 -5.88
C ARG A 54 20.72 -33.56 -6.91
N THR A 55 19.61 -34.29 -6.82
CA THR A 55 19.35 -35.46 -7.66
C THR A 55 18.31 -35.19 -8.75
N ILE A 56 17.37 -34.28 -8.49
CA ILE A 56 16.33 -33.88 -9.43
C ILE A 56 16.36 -32.38 -9.67
N SER A 57 15.86 -31.99 -10.84
CA SER A 57 15.72 -30.60 -11.25
C SER A 57 14.58 -29.91 -10.49
N CYS A 58 14.58 -28.57 -10.47
CA CYS A 58 13.55 -27.80 -9.78
C CYS A 58 12.17 -28.00 -10.43
N GLU A 59 12.16 -28.21 -11.74
CA GLU A 59 11.00 -28.47 -12.57
C GLU A 59 10.23 -29.74 -12.17
N GLU A 60 10.91 -30.69 -11.52
CA GLU A 60 10.32 -31.95 -11.05
C GLU A 60 9.65 -31.82 -9.66
N LEU A 61 9.86 -30.70 -8.96
CA LEU A 61 9.22 -30.40 -7.68
C LEU A 61 8.21 -29.27 -7.85
N THR A 62 6.91 -29.59 -7.71
CA THR A 62 5.80 -28.65 -7.95
C THR A 62 5.97 -27.26 -7.32
N ALA A 63 6.49 -27.19 -6.09
CA ALA A 63 6.67 -25.93 -5.37
C ALA A 63 8.01 -25.22 -5.66
N CYS A 64 8.98 -25.89 -6.29
CA CYS A 64 10.32 -25.35 -6.44
C CYS A 64 10.37 -24.10 -7.34
N PRO A 65 9.68 -24.03 -8.51
CA PRO A 65 9.71 -22.83 -9.35
C PRO A 65 9.23 -21.55 -8.64
N GLU A 66 8.23 -21.67 -7.76
CA GLU A 66 7.74 -20.56 -6.93
C GLU A 66 8.73 -20.21 -5.81
N MET A 67 9.37 -21.22 -5.22
CA MET A 67 10.22 -21.03 -4.04
C MET A 67 11.63 -20.57 -4.39
N GLN A 68 12.17 -20.94 -5.56
CA GLN A 68 13.52 -20.58 -5.98
C GLN A 68 13.80 -19.06 -5.99
N PRO A 69 12.96 -18.19 -6.60
CA PRO A 69 13.19 -16.75 -6.55
C PRO A 69 13.10 -16.20 -5.12
N ARG A 70 12.21 -16.76 -4.28
CA ARG A 70 12.10 -16.38 -2.86
C ARG A 70 13.34 -16.75 -2.07
N ILE A 71 13.87 -17.97 -2.27
CA ILE A 71 15.12 -18.41 -1.64
C ILE A 71 16.24 -17.45 -2.02
N ALA A 72 16.42 -17.18 -3.31
CA ALA A 72 17.46 -16.28 -3.80
C ALA A 72 17.36 -14.87 -3.17
N ALA A 73 16.15 -14.31 -3.11
CA ALA A 73 15.92 -13.00 -2.50
C ALA A 73 16.14 -12.98 -0.98
N CYS A 74 15.78 -14.06 -0.28
CA CYS A 74 15.86 -14.16 1.17
C CYS A 74 17.25 -14.51 1.72
N LEU A 75 18.21 -14.92 0.86
CA LEU A 75 19.59 -15.19 1.25
C LEU A 75 20.32 -13.92 1.71
N THR A 76 20.03 -12.78 1.08
CA THR A 76 20.73 -11.51 1.37
C THR A 76 20.06 -10.73 2.48
N ASP A 77 18.73 -10.67 2.50
CA ASP A 77 17.99 -9.87 3.45
C ASP A 77 16.53 -10.34 3.59
N LYS A 78 16.14 -10.72 4.80
CA LYS A 78 14.78 -11.21 5.09
C LYS A 78 13.70 -10.15 4.98
N THR A 79 14.02 -8.87 5.23
CA THR A 79 13.01 -7.81 5.38
C THR A 79 13.37 -6.51 4.69
N GLY A 80 14.64 -6.22 4.40
CA GLY A 80 15.01 -4.96 3.77
C GLY A 80 14.54 -4.87 2.31
N GLY A 81 14.30 -5.99 1.62
CA GLY A 81 13.57 -5.97 0.34
C GLY A 81 12.17 -5.35 0.48
N ALA A 82 11.43 -5.74 1.52
CA ALA A 82 10.12 -5.18 1.82
C ALA A 82 10.19 -3.71 2.25
N ASN A 83 11.15 -3.35 3.12
CA ASN A 83 11.35 -1.94 3.52
C ASN A 83 11.69 -1.05 2.33
N TYR A 84 12.60 -1.51 1.47
CA TYR A 84 12.97 -0.80 0.24
C TYR A 84 11.78 -0.63 -0.70
N TYR A 85 10.97 -1.68 -0.87
CA TYR A 85 9.74 -1.62 -1.65
C TYR A 85 8.77 -0.57 -1.07
N LEU A 86 8.55 -0.57 0.24
CA LEU A 86 7.67 0.39 0.93
C LEU A 86 8.17 1.83 0.82
N ASP A 87 9.48 2.07 0.91
CA ASP A 87 10.07 3.39 0.72
C ASP A 87 9.84 3.91 -0.70
N ARG A 88 10.04 3.06 -1.71
CA ARG A 88 9.73 3.43 -3.11
C ARG A 88 8.23 3.65 -3.33
N LEU A 89 7.38 2.86 -2.70
CA LEU A 89 5.93 3.03 -2.75
C LEU A 89 5.52 4.39 -2.20
N LYS A 90 5.96 4.73 -0.98
CA LYS A 90 5.69 6.04 -0.35
C LYS A 90 6.18 7.19 -1.23
N GLY A 91 7.40 7.10 -1.76
CA GLY A 91 7.94 8.11 -2.67
C GLY A 91 7.10 8.29 -3.93
N ARG A 92 6.61 7.20 -4.54
CA ARG A 92 5.77 7.26 -5.74
C ARG A 92 4.35 7.75 -5.46
N LEU A 93 3.75 7.36 -4.33
CA LEU A 93 2.46 7.90 -3.90
C LEU A 93 2.56 9.41 -3.68
N ALA A 94 3.63 9.89 -3.03
CA ALA A 94 3.84 11.31 -2.79
C ALA A 94 4.08 12.11 -4.08
N ALA A 95 4.74 11.52 -5.08
CA ALA A 95 5.09 12.18 -6.34
C ALA A 95 4.02 12.06 -7.44
N SER A 96 3.02 11.19 -7.28
CA SER A 96 2.04 10.88 -8.33
C SER A 96 0.92 11.94 -8.39
N PRO A 97 0.66 12.54 -9.57
CA PRO A 97 -0.50 13.43 -9.76
C PRO A 97 -1.83 12.73 -9.50
N GLU A 98 -1.92 11.43 -9.81
CA GLU A 98 -3.07 10.58 -9.52
C GLU A 98 -3.37 10.52 -8.02
N CYS A 99 -2.38 10.77 -7.15
CA CYS A 99 -2.52 10.77 -5.70
C CYS A 99 -2.71 12.18 -5.09
N ALA A 100 -2.76 13.24 -5.90
CA ALA A 100 -2.89 14.61 -5.39
C ALA A 100 -4.10 14.78 -4.46
N GLY A 101 -3.88 15.35 -3.28
CA GLY A 101 -4.90 15.57 -2.25
C GLY A 101 -5.20 14.37 -1.35
N ILE A 102 -4.40 13.30 -1.42
CA ILE A 102 -4.45 12.18 -0.46
C ILE A 102 -3.40 12.39 0.63
N THR A 103 -3.82 12.31 1.89
CA THR A 103 -2.93 12.19 3.05
C THR A 103 -2.47 10.74 3.16
N VAL A 104 -1.17 10.49 2.97
CA VAL A 104 -0.57 9.15 3.08
C VAL A 104 0.18 9.02 4.40
N ALA A 105 -0.07 7.95 5.14
CA ALA A 105 0.61 7.65 6.39
C ALA A 105 0.99 6.16 6.48
N SER A 106 1.96 5.83 7.33
CA SER A 106 2.42 4.45 7.53
C SER A 106 2.11 3.96 8.93
N PHE A 107 1.43 2.82 9.01
CA PHE A 107 1.19 2.10 10.26
C PHE A 107 2.27 1.02 10.42
N VAL A 108 3.15 1.20 11.41
CA VAL A 108 4.27 0.30 11.73
C VAL A 108 3.94 -0.68 12.86
N GLY A 109 2.65 -0.84 13.16
CA GLY A 109 2.13 -1.75 14.17
C GLY A 109 1.68 -1.06 15.46
N PRO A 110 0.92 -1.77 16.31
CA PRO A 110 0.27 -1.19 17.48
C PRO A 110 1.26 -0.72 18.55
N SER A 111 2.42 -1.37 18.68
CA SER A 111 3.43 -1.06 19.70
C SER A 111 4.37 0.10 19.31
N ASN A 112 4.42 0.46 18.03
CA ASN A 112 5.38 1.43 17.48
C ASN A 112 4.69 2.60 16.74
N GLY A 113 3.36 2.70 16.84
CA GLY A 113 2.59 3.71 16.12
C GLY A 113 2.87 5.13 16.64
N SER A 114 3.06 6.08 15.71
CA SER A 114 3.13 7.50 16.09
C SER A 114 1.73 8.01 16.48
N PRO A 115 1.62 8.92 17.47
CA PRO A 115 0.33 9.54 17.82
C PRO A 115 -0.38 10.20 16.63
N ALA A 116 0.40 10.74 15.67
CA ALA A 116 -0.13 11.34 14.45
C ALA A 116 -0.88 10.31 13.59
N VAL A 117 -0.27 9.14 13.34
CA VAL A 117 -0.91 8.05 12.59
C VAL A 117 -2.14 7.53 13.34
N SER A 118 -2.04 7.34 14.65
CA SER A 118 -3.19 6.91 15.48
C SER A 118 -4.36 7.90 15.43
N ASN A 119 -4.09 9.20 15.30
CA ASN A 119 -5.15 10.20 15.15
C ASN A 119 -5.76 10.20 13.74
N LEU A 120 -4.97 9.91 12.70
CA LEU A 120 -5.50 9.72 11.34
C LEU A 120 -6.42 8.50 11.24
N MET A 121 -6.06 7.39 11.88
CA MET A 121 -6.87 6.16 11.89
C MET A 121 -8.22 6.30 12.63
N LYS A 122 -8.45 7.39 13.36
CA LYS A 122 -9.76 7.71 13.98
C LYS A 122 -10.72 8.42 13.01
N LYS A 123 -10.24 8.82 11.84
CA LYS A 123 -11.03 9.45 10.78
C LYS A 123 -11.33 8.42 9.70
N PRO A 124 -12.37 8.63 8.85
CA PRO A 124 -12.60 7.84 7.66
C PRO A 124 -11.31 7.68 6.83
N HIS A 125 -10.86 6.45 6.68
CA HIS A 125 -9.63 6.14 5.96
C HIS A 125 -9.74 4.86 5.16
N LYS A 126 -8.81 4.70 4.21
CA LYS A 126 -8.54 3.45 3.52
C LYS A 126 -7.21 2.88 4.03
N THR A 127 -7.13 1.56 4.16
CA THR A 127 -5.90 0.86 4.55
C THR A 127 -5.42 0.00 3.40
N LEU A 128 -4.19 0.25 2.94
CA LEU A 128 -3.48 -0.54 1.95
C LEU A 128 -2.67 -1.64 2.65
N ILE A 129 -2.93 -2.88 2.27
CA ILE A 129 -2.28 -4.11 2.71
C ILE A 129 -1.55 -4.70 1.49
N ILE A 130 -0.30 -5.12 1.67
CA ILE A 130 0.52 -5.66 0.59
C ILE A 130 1.12 -6.98 1.05
N ASP A 131 0.86 -8.03 0.29
CA ASP A 131 1.44 -9.35 0.50
C ASP A 131 2.78 -9.39 -0.22
N TYR A 132 3.80 -8.75 0.37
CA TYR A 132 5.10 -8.61 -0.27
C TYR A 132 5.81 -9.97 -0.36
N VAL A 133 5.92 -10.48 -1.57
CA VAL A 133 6.67 -11.69 -1.91
C VAL A 133 8.08 -11.32 -2.38
N PRO A 134 9.14 -11.68 -1.63
CA PRO A 134 10.52 -11.41 -2.01
C PRO A 134 10.87 -12.06 -3.36
N GLY A 135 11.54 -11.29 -4.23
CA GLY A 135 11.94 -11.75 -5.57
C GLY A 135 10.87 -11.55 -6.65
N GLU A 136 9.63 -11.28 -6.28
CA GLU A 136 8.56 -11.04 -7.25
C GLU A 136 8.53 -9.60 -7.76
N SER A 137 8.32 -9.46 -9.07
CA SER A 137 8.19 -8.14 -9.73
C SER A 137 6.79 -7.54 -9.59
N ARG A 138 5.81 -8.39 -9.26
CA ARG A 138 4.39 -8.06 -9.09
C ARG A 138 3.96 -8.48 -7.70
N GLN A 139 3.18 -7.64 -7.05
CA GLN A 139 2.79 -7.84 -5.67
C GLN A 139 1.27 -7.85 -5.59
N TYR A 140 0.74 -8.77 -4.79
CA TYR A 140 -0.67 -8.77 -4.45
C TYR A 140 -0.94 -7.69 -3.40
N TRP A 141 -2.06 -7.00 -3.52
CA TRP A 141 -2.43 -5.91 -2.63
C TRP A 141 -3.94 -5.83 -2.44
N GLY A 142 -4.35 -5.28 -1.30
CA GLY A 142 -5.74 -5.00 -0.96
C GLY A 142 -5.89 -3.61 -0.35
N VAL A 143 -6.99 -2.94 -0.67
CA VAL A 143 -7.43 -1.71 -0.01
C VAL A 143 -8.73 -2.02 0.72
N THR A 144 -8.72 -1.84 2.04
CA THR A 144 -9.90 -2.00 2.89
C THR A 144 -10.35 -0.66 3.45
N ASP A 145 -11.61 -0.57 3.87
CA ASP A 145 -12.13 0.52 4.66
C ASP A 145 -12.70 0.03 5.99
N GLU A 146 -13.30 0.95 6.75
CA GLU A 146 -13.90 0.68 8.06
C GLU A 146 -15.08 -0.29 7.99
N THR A 147 -15.68 -0.50 6.80
CA THR A 147 -16.74 -1.50 6.59
C THR A 147 -16.21 -2.88 6.24
N ASN A 148 -14.88 -3.04 6.16
CA ASN A 148 -14.20 -4.24 5.65
C ASN A 148 -14.55 -4.55 4.19
N THR A 149 -14.94 -3.53 3.41
CA THR A 149 -15.04 -3.70 1.95
C THR A 149 -13.63 -3.77 1.38
N ILE A 150 -13.30 -4.90 0.76
CA ILE A 150 -11.96 -5.15 0.21
C ILE A 150 -11.99 -5.01 -1.30
N LEU A 151 -11.17 -4.10 -1.83
CA LEU A 151 -10.79 -4.06 -3.24
C LEU A 151 -9.36 -4.60 -3.37
N GLN A 152 -9.14 -5.53 -4.29
CA GLN A 152 -7.88 -6.24 -4.41
C GLN A 152 -7.35 -6.23 -5.85
N GLY A 153 -6.04 -6.38 -5.99
CA GLY A 153 -5.38 -6.45 -7.27
C GLY A 153 -3.97 -7.02 -7.16
N GLU A 154 -3.35 -7.17 -8.32
CA GLU A 154 -1.96 -7.61 -8.44
C GLU A 154 -1.29 -6.80 -9.55
N GLY A 155 -0.09 -6.30 -9.28
CA GLY A 155 0.62 -5.55 -10.29
C GLY A 155 2.01 -5.10 -9.89
N SER A 156 2.67 -4.44 -10.83
CA SER A 156 3.91 -3.73 -10.55
C SER A 156 3.67 -2.55 -9.60
N LEU A 157 4.76 -2.06 -9.00
CA LEU A 157 4.72 -0.89 -8.12
C LEU A 157 4.04 0.34 -8.77
N SER A 158 4.28 0.57 -10.08
CA SER A 158 3.66 1.69 -10.80
C SER A 158 2.14 1.51 -10.95
N GLN A 159 1.68 0.29 -11.28
CA GLN A 159 0.27 0.00 -11.44
C GLN A 159 -0.47 0.11 -10.11
N LEU A 160 0.10 -0.45 -9.03
CA LEU A 160 -0.43 -0.36 -7.68
C LEU A 160 -0.68 1.10 -7.29
N VAL A 161 0.28 2.00 -7.49
CA VAL A 161 0.14 3.44 -7.15
C VAL A 161 -1.06 4.07 -7.86
N VAL A 162 -1.20 3.83 -9.16
CA VAL A 162 -2.31 4.38 -9.96
C VAL A 162 -3.65 3.83 -9.48
N ASP A 163 -3.74 2.51 -9.27
CA ASP A 163 -5.00 1.86 -8.90
C ASP A 163 -5.43 2.23 -7.48
N VAL A 164 -4.50 2.22 -6.51
CA VAL A 164 -4.77 2.64 -5.13
C VAL A 164 -5.20 4.11 -5.07
N CYS A 165 -4.53 5.01 -5.78
CA CYS A 165 -4.91 6.42 -5.76
C CYS A 165 -6.25 6.68 -6.45
N ARG A 166 -6.59 5.92 -7.49
CA ARG A 166 -7.94 5.93 -8.08
C ARG A 166 -8.98 5.50 -7.05
N ILE A 167 -8.77 4.36 -6.39
CA ILE A 167 -9.66 3.80 -5.37
C ILE A 167 -9.90 4.80 -4.23
N VAL A 168 -8.85 5.41 -3.71
CA VAL A 168 -8.92 6.36 -2.59
C VAL A 168 -9.59 7.67 -3.01
N LYS A 169 -9.43 8.11 -4.27
CA LYS A 169 -10.08 9.32 -4.79
C LYS A 169 -11.56 9.14 -5.08
N THR A 170 -11.95 7.97 -5.57
CA THR A 170 -13.36 7.67 -5.83
C THR A 170 -14.11 7.54 -4.52
N SER A 171 -14.87 8.58 -4.18
CA SER A 171 -16.11 8.41 -3.45
C SER A 171 -16.98 7.53 -4.35
N GLY A 172 -17.07 6.23 -4.08
CA GLY A 172 -17.86 5.32 -4.90
C GLY A 172 -19.28 5.86 -5.10
N ALA A 173 -19.93 5.51 -6.21
CA ALA A 173 -21.35 5.80 -6.37
C ALA A 173 -22.11 5.13 -5.22
N LYS A 174 -22.88 5.92 -4.46
CA LYS A 174 -23.81 5.38 -3.48
C LYS A 174 -24.94 4.70 -4.25
N VAL A 175 -24.86 3.39 -4.41
CA VAL A 175 -26.01 2.61 -4.92
C VAL A 175 -27.01 2.50 -3.78
N VAL A 176 -28.10 3.24 -3.89
CA VAL A 176 -29.24 3.16 -2.95
C VAL A 176 -30.19 2.11 -3.52
N HIS A 177 -30.42 1.03 -2.77
CA HIS A 177 -31.52 0.10 -3.01
C HIS A 177 -32.72 0.50 -2.16
#